data_AF-A0A840C9Q2-F1
#
_entry.id   AF-A0A840C9Q2-F1
#
_cell.length_a   1.000
_cell.length_b   1.000
_cell.length_c   1.000
_cell.angle_alpha   90.00
_cell.angle_beta   90.00
_cell.angle_gamma   90.00
#
_symmetry.space_group_name_H-M   'P 1'
#
loop_
_entity.id
_entity.type
_entity.pdbx_description
1 polymer ?
#
loop_
_entity_poly.entity_id
_entity_poly.type
_entity_poly.pdbx_seq_one_letter_code
_entity_poly.pdbx_strand_id
1 'polypeptide(L)'
;RWDGWLDEARHNTLDVERCWSPAELEDAGLAVIQPALIPPGKVATGEPVLVDDDGVPRESYALEDAPIADITRRQLRLWMLSAGHDDAAIRAAIATLDEPERSQALIEYEDASTYQRSHPLFDLIGPAFEMTPADIDQAFREAALM
;
A
#
# COMPACT_ATOMS: atom_id res chain seq x y z
N ARG A 1 31.94 35.20 47.89
CA ARG A 1 32.65 34.18 47.07
C ARG A 1 31.77 32.94 47.06
N TRP A 2 30.81 32.92 46.15
CA TRP A 2 29.93 31.81 45.81
C TRP A 2 29.90 31.87 44.28
N ASP A 3 30.87 31.21 43.66
CA ASP A 3 31.09 31.20 42.22
C ASP A 3 30.20 30.15 41.55
N GLY A 4 29.47 30.57 40.52
CA GLY A 4 29.47 29.87 39.23
C GLY A 4 28.76 28.52 39.11
N TRP A 5 27.44 28.47 39.35
CA TRP A 5 26.60 27.29 39.01
C TRP A 5 25.23 27.66 38.42
N LEU A 6 25.14 28.78 37.70
CA LEU A 6 23.96 29.15 36.90
C LEU A 6 24.39 29.52 35.48
N ASP A 7 25.17 28.67 34.84
CA ASP A 7 25.39 28.79 33.41
C ASP A 7 25.17 27.44 32.71
N GLU A 8 24.41 27.54 31.61
CA GLU A 8 24.10 26.46 30.66
C GLU A 8 23.12 25.36 31.10
N ALA A 9 21.97 25.75 31.66
CA ALA A 9 20.74 25.03 31.29
C ALA A 9 20.34 25.47 29.87
N ARG A 10 21.18 25.15 28.88
CA ARG A 10 20.71 24.99 27.51
C ARG A 10 19.63 23.93 27.63
N HIS A 11 18.37 24.38 27.58
CA HIS A 11 17.23 23.53 27.32
C HIS A 11 17.46 22.97 25.92
N ASN A 12 18.38 22.02 25.82
CA ASN A 12 18.34 21.00 24.81
C ASN A 12 17.02 20.32 25.16
N THR A 13 15.96 20.71 24.45
CA THR A 13 14.76 19.91 24.32
C THR A 13 15.27 18.57 23.84
N LEU A 14 15.65 17.73 24.80
CA LEU A 14 15.94 16.33 24.58
C LEU A 14 14.69 15.85 23.89
N ASP A 15 14.87 15.52 22.63
CA ASP A 15 13.93 14.74 21.86
C ASP A 15 13.86 13.39 22.59
N VAL A 16 13.08 13.35 23.67
CA VAL A 16 12.99 12.21 24.59
C VAL A 16 12.56 10.96 23.84
N GLU A 17 11.88 11.15 22.70
CA GLU A 17 11.49 10.11 21.75
C GLU A 17 12.68 9.41 21.06
N ARG A 18 13.92 9.93 21.18
CA ARG A 18 15.13 9.35 20.59
C ARG A 18 16.12 8.74 21.59
N CYS A 19 15.83 8.78 22.89
CA CYS A 19 16.89 8.56 23.86
C CYS A 19 17.14 7.09 24.21
N TRP A 20 16.22 6.16 23.94
CA TRP A 20 16.31 4.78 24.41
C TRP A 20 16.15 3.81 23.25
N SER A 21 17.14 2.93 23.08
CA SER A 21 17.09 1.83 22.11
C SER A 21 16.09 0.75 22.52
N PRO A 22 15.62 -0.10 21.59
CA PRO A 22 14.72 -1.21 21.92
C PRO A 22 15.25 -2.13 23.04
N ALA A 23 16.57 -2.35 23.09
CA ALA A 23 17.20 -3.17 24.12
C ALA A 23 17.19 -2.51 25.50
N GLU A 24 17.32 -1.18 25.56
CA GLU A 24 17.23 -0.42 26.82
C GLU A 24 15.79 -0.34 27.34
N LEU A 25 14.80 -0.31 26.44
CA LEU A 25 13.39 -0.43 26.82
C LEU A 25 13.08 -1.81 27.40
N GLU A 26 13.58 -2.87 26.76
CA GLU A 26 13.42 -4.24 27.23
C GLU A 26 14.08 -4.46 28.62
N ASP A 27 15.30 -3.95 28.83
CA ASP A 27 16.01 -4.02 30.12
C ASP A 27 15.27 -3.24 31.23
N ALA A 28 14.58 -2.16 30.86
CA ALA A 28 13.72 -1.39 31.77
C ALA A 28 12.34 -2.03 31.99
N GLY A 29 12.03 -3.17 31.37
CA GLY A 29 10.72 -3.81 31.42
C GLY A 29 9.61 -3.02 30.71
N LEU A 30 9.99 -2.11 29.81
CA LEU A 30 9.07 -1.34 28.98
C LEU A 30 8.87 -2.03 27.63
N ALA A 31 7.61 -2.23 27.26
CA ALA A 31 7.28 -2.85 25.99
C ALA A 31 7.57 -1.91 24.81
N VAL A 32 8.18 -2.45 23.75
CA VAL A 32 8.33 -1.76 22.47
C VAL A 32 7.02 -1.87 21.70
N ILE A 33 6.35 -0.73 21.50
CA ILE A 33 5.12 -0.67 20.71
C ILE A 33 5.48 -0.93 19.24
N GLN A 34 4.86 -1.95 18.64
CA GLN A 34 5.05 -2.20 17.21
C GLN A 34 4.06 -1.36 16.37
N PRO A 35 4.51 -0.75 15.26
CA PRO A 35 3.61 -0.01 14.38
C PRO A 35 2.63 -0.97 13.70
N ALA A 36 1.44 -0.46 13.41
CA ALA A 36 0.45 -1.22 12.66
C ALA A 36 0.91 -1.48 11.21
N LEU A 37 0.58 -2.67 10.68
CA LEU A 37 0.69 -2.93 9.24
C LEU A 37 -0.57 -2.41 8.54
N ILE A 38 -0.41 -1.50 7.58
CA ILE A 38 -1.50 -1.09 6.68
C ILE A 38 -1.41 -1.97 5.43
N PRO A 39 -2.42 -2.84 5.16
CA PRO A 39 -2.41 -3.67 3.96
C PRO A 39 -2.40 -2.84 2.67
N PRO A 40 -1.84 -3.36 1.56
CA PRO A 40 -1.95 -2.74 0.25
C PRO A 40 -3.39 -2.41 -0.12
N GLY A 41 -3.59 -1.21 -0.66
CA GLY A 41 -4.91 -0.69 -1.02
C GLY A 41 -5.80 -0.25 0.15
N LYS A 42 -5.28 -0.23 1.39
CA LYS A 42 -5.94 0.38 2.54
C LYS A 42 -5.28 1.69 2.95
N VAL A 43 -6.02 2.52 3.66
CA VAL A 43 -5.52 3.72 4.35
C VAL A 43 -5.93 3.67 5.82
N ALA A 44 -5.03 4.12 6.70
CA ALA A 44 -5.33 4.29 8.11
C ALA A 44 -6.18 5.56 8.33
N THR A 45 -7.25 5.44 9.12
CA THR A 45 -8.12 6.53 9.52
C THR A 45 -8.26 6.58 11.04
N GLY A 46 -8.47 7.79 11.58
CA GLY A 46 -8.59 8.02 13.01
C GLY A 46 -7.26 8.00 13.78
N GLU A 47 -7.37 8.03 15.11
CA GLU A 47 -6.22 7.93 16.02
C GLU A 47 -5.84 6.45 16.25
N PRO A 48 -4.54 6.13 16.39
CA PRO A 48 -4.11 4.78 16.71
C PRO A 48 -4.62 4.36 18.09
N VAL A 49 -5.07 3.11 18.19
CA VAL A 49 -5.43 2.47 19.45
C VAL A 49 -4.36 1.42 19.76
N LEU A 50 -3.92 1.36 21.02
CA LEU A 50 -3.06 0.29 21.49
C LEU A 50 -3.90 -0.96 21.75
N VAL A 51 -3.56 -2.04 21.04
CA VAL A 51 -4.17 -3.35 21.19
C VAL A 51 -3.10 -4.31 21.69
N ASP A 52 -3.45 -5.12 22.68
CA ASP A 52 -2.60 -6.23 23.12
C ASP A 52 -2.80 -7.41 22.17
N ASP A 53 -1.73 -7.81 21.49
CA ASP A 53 -1.68 -8.96 20.59
C ASP A 53 -0.66 -9.96 21.15
N ASP A 54 -1.15 -11.00 21.81
CA ASP A 54 -0.35 -12.03 22.49
C ASP A 54 0.70 -11.45 23.47
N GLY A 55 0.32 -10.43 24.26
CA GLY A 55 1.21 -9.77 25.24
C GLY A 55 2.21 -8.79 24.62
N VAL A 56 2.08 -8.51 23.32
CA VAL A 56 2.82 -7.46 22.62
C VAL A 56 1.88 -6.30 22.32
N PRO A 57 2.08 -5.11 22.89
CA PRO A 57 1.29 -3.95 22.53
C PRO A 57 1.61 -3.54 21.08
N ARG A 58 0.57 -3.48 20.25
CA ARG A 58 0.64 -2.98 18.88
C ARG A 58 -0.26 -1.77 18.72
N GLU A 59 0.18 -0.84 17.89
CA GLU A 59 -0.74 0.13 17.32
C GLU A 59 -1.69 -0.56 16.35
N SER A 60 -2.94 -0.13 16.37
CA SER A 60 -3.98 -0.52 15.42
C SER A 60 -4.72 0.72 14.97
N TYR A 61 -5.06 0.78 13.68
CA TYR A 61 -5.85 1.87 13.08
C TYR A 61 -7.18 1.34 12.57
N ALA A 62 -8.18 2.21 12.51
CA ALA A 62 -9.30 1.95 11.63
C ALA A 62 -8.77 1.97 10.18
N LEU A 63 -9.20 1.00 9.37
CA LEU A 63 -8.75 0.87 7.98
C LEU A 63 -9.93 1.10 7.03
N GLU A 64 -9.70 1.93 6.03
CA GLU A 64 -10.64 2.17 4.93
C GLU A 64 -9.99 1.82 3.59
N ASP A 65 -10.82 1.66 2.56
CA ASP A 65 -10.33 1.48 1.20
C ASP A 65 -9.63 2.76 0.72
N ALA A 66 -8.44 2.60 0.14
CA ALA A 66 -7.78 3.71 -0.53
C ALA A 66 -8.67 4.24 -1.69
N PRO A 67 -8.62 5.54 -1.98
CA PRO A 67 -9.26 6.07 -3.18
C PRO A 67 -8.69 5.38 -4.42
N ILE A 68 -9.54 5.08 -5.38
CA ILE A 68 -9.12 4.52 -6.67
C ILE A 68 -8.45 5.63 -7.47
N ALA A 69 -7.18 5.42 -7.84
CA ALA A 69 -6.39 6.33 -8.66
C ALA A 69 -6.12 5.72 -10.04
N ASP A 70 -5.88 6.56 -11.04
CA ASP A 70 -5.39 6.10 -12.34
C ASP A 70 -4.02 5.43 -12.18
N ILE A 71 -3.79 4.35 -12.91
CA ILE A 71 -2.54 3.57 -12.84
C ILE A 71 -1.77 3.67 -14.15
N THR A 72 -0.45 3.71 -14.08
CA THR A 72 0.40 3.60 -15.26
C THR A 72 0.42 2.18 -15.81
N ARG A 73 0.79 1.99 -17.08
CA ARG A 73 1.04 0.63 -17.60
C ARG A 73 2.07 -0.14 -16.79
N ARG A 74 3.13 0.53 -16.33
CA ARG A 74 4.16 -0.10 -15.49
C ARG A 74 3.53 -0.68 -14.23
N GLN A 75 2.70 0.10 -13.54
CA GLN A 75 2.00 -0.32 -12.32
C GLN A 75 1.07 -1.51 -12.57
N LEU A 76 0.27 -1.47 -13.63
CA LEU A 76 -0.58 -2.59 -14.03
C LEU A 76 0.24 -3.88 -14.23
N ARG A 77 1.34 -3.81 -14.99
CA ARG A 77 2.17 -4.99 -15.29
C ARG A 77 2.88 -5.54 -14.05
N LEU A 78 3.34 -4.67 -13.16
CA LEU A 78 3.96 -5.08 -11.90
C LEU A 78 2.95 -5.73 -10.95
N TRP A 79 1.75 -5.15 -10.84
CA TRP A 79 0.69 -5.73 -10.03
C TRP A 79 0.26 -7.11 -10.57
N MET A 80 0.03 -7.22 -11.89
CA MET A 80 -0.31 -8.50 -12.52
C MET A 80 0.77 -9.56 -12.26
N LEU A 81 2.05 -9.20 -12.40
CA LEU A 81 3.16 -10.09 -12.09
C LEU A 81 3.14 -10.54 -10.62
N SER A 82 2.86 -9.61 -9.70
CA SER A 82 2.73 -9.94 -8.27
C SER A 82 1.54 -10.85 -7.96
N ALA A 83 0.46 -10.75 -8.75
CA ALA A 83 -0.70 -11.63 -8.70
C ALA A 83 -0.49 -12.98 -9.41
N GLY A 84 0.69 -13.21 -10.00
CA GLY A 84 1.02 -14.47 -10.70
C GLY A 84 0.57 -14.50 -12.17
N HIS A 85 0.16 -13.37 -12.74
CA HIS A 85 -0.22 -13.23 -14.13
C HIS A 85 0.86 -12.48 -14.90
N ASP A 86 1.56 -13.18 -15.80
CA ASP A 86 2.55 -12.53 -16.65
C ASP A 86 1.90 -11.82 -17.87
N ASP A 87 2.71 -11.12 -18.65
CA ASP A 87 2.27 -10.42 -19.86
C ASP A 87 1.62 -11.36 -20.88
N ALA A 88 2.08 -12.62 -20.93
CA ALA A 88 1.56 -13.63 -21.84
C ALA A 88 0.13 -14.04 -21.46
N ALA A 89 -0.19 -14.15 -20.18
CA ALA A 89 -1.54 -14.43 -19.70
C ALA A 89 -2.55 -13.37 -20.17
N ILE A 90 -2.17 -12.09 -20.13
CA ILE A 90 -3.03 -10.98 -20.59
C ILE A 90 -3.27 -11.06 -22.09
N ARG A 91 -2.20 -11.29 -22.87
CA ARG A 91 -2.32 -11.45 -24.32
C ARG A 91 -3.15 -12.67 -24.70
N ALA A 92 -3.05 -13.75 -23.92
CA ALA A 92 -3.89 -14.94 -24.11
C ALA A 92 -5.37 -14.63 -23.83
N ALA A 93 -5.69 -13.88 -22.78
CA ALA A 93 -7.05 -13.41 -22.50
C ALA A 93 -7.59 -12.49 -23.62
N ILE A 94 -6.78 -11.56 -24.11
CA ILE A 94 -7.17 -10.70 -25.25
C ILE A 94 -7.41 -11.55 -26.51
N ALA A 95 -6.60 -12.58 -26.76
CA ALA A 95 -6.71 -13.43 -27.93
C ALA A 95 -8.01 -14.25 -28.00
N THR A 96 -8.74 -14.43 -26.89
CA THR A 96 -10.05 -15.11 -26.90
C THR A 96 -11.20 -14.23 -27.35
N LEU A 97 -10.99 -12.91 -27.46
CA LEU A 97 -12.01 -11.97 -27.93
C LEU A 97 -12.23 -12.10 -29.44
N ASP A 98 -13.45 -11.77 -29.89
CA ASP A 98 -13.80 -11.68 -31.30
C ASP A 98 -13.34 -10.33 -31.90
N GLU A 99 -13.27 -10.25 -33.23
CA GLU A 99 -13.04 -8.95 -33.90
C GLU A 99 -14.33 -8.11 -33.91
N PRO A 100 -14.25 -6.78 -33.72
CA PRO A 100 -13.04 -5.96 -33.63
C PRO A 100 -12.48 -5.77 -32.20
N GLU A 101 -13.14 -6.32 -31.18
CA GLU A 101 -12.80 -6.12 -29.76
C GLU A 101 -11.39 -6.60 -29.43
N ARG A 102 -10.95 -7.71 -30.01
CA ARG A 102 -9.59 -8.22 -29.86
C ARG A 102 -8.54 -7.20 -30.29
N SER A 103 -8.67 -6.66 -31.50
CA SER A 103 -7.71 -5.67 -32.03
C SER A 103 -7.72 -4.39 -31.19
N GLN A 104 -8.90 -3.94 -30.75
CA GLN A 104 -9.04 -2.76 -29.89
C GLN A 104 -8.40 -3.00 -28.51
N ALA A 105 -8.72 -4.10 -27.85
CA ALA A 105 -8.14 -4.45 -26.55
C ALA A 105 -6.62 -4.59 -26.61
N LEU A 106 -6.08 -5.14 -27.70
CA LEU A 106 -4.64 -5.22 -27.90
C LEU A 106 -4.00 -3.83 -28.03
N ILE A 107 -4.57 -2.93 -28.85
CA ILE A 107 -4.09 -1.55 -28.98
C ILE A 107 -4.14 -0.83 -27.63
N GLU A 108 -5.25 -0.93 -26.90
CA GLU A 108 -5.36 -0.28 -25.58
C GLU A 108 -4.34 -0.86 -24.58
N TYR A 109 -4.13 -2.18 -24.60
CA TYR A 109 -3.14 -2.82 -23.76
C TYR A 109 -1.70 -2.43 -24.12
N GLU A 110 -1.41 -2.19 -25.41
CA GLU A 110 -0.07 -1.93 -25.95
C GLU A 110 0.30 -0.46 -26.16
N ASP A 111 -0.66 0.46 -26.27
CA ASP A 111 -0.39 1.89 -26.51
C ASP A 111 -0.81 2.84 -25.36
N ALA A 112 -1.80 2.52 -24.53
CA ALA A 112 -2.16 3.35 -23.38
C ALA A 112 -1.02 3.52 -22.33
N SER A 113 -0.65 4.76 -22.03
CA SER A 113 0.34 5.08 -20.99
C SER A 113 -0.22 4.94 -19.57
N THR A 114 -1.53 5.18 -19.44
CA THR A 114 -2.26 5.26 -18.17
C THR A 114 -3.65 4.66 -18.35
N TYR A 115 -4.15 4.06 -17.29
CA TYR A 115 -5.45 3.40 -17.23
C TYR A 115 -6.29 4.03 -16.13
N GLN A 116 -7.52 4.39 -16.46
CA GLN A 116 -8.54 4.77 -15.49
C GLN A 116 -9.37 3.55 -15.13
N ARG A 117 -10.01 3.55 -13.97
CA ARG A 117 -10.83 2.40 -13.57
C ARG A 117 -11.99 2.12 -14.53
N SER A 118 -12.54 3.16 -15.15
CA SER A 118 -13.59 3.06 -16.17
C SER A 118 -13.09 2.67 -17.56
N HIS A 119 -11.80 2.36 -17.72
CA HIS A 119 -11.23 2.02 -19.01
C HIS A 119 -11.81 0.68 -19.54
N PRO A 120 -12.29 0.62 -20.79
CA PRO A 120 -13.06 -0.53 -21.31
C PRO A 120 -12.28 -1.85 -21.33
N LEU A 121 -10.94 -1.78 -21.43
CA LEU A 121 -10.06 -2.96 -21.37
C LEU A 121 -10.39 -3.90 -20.19
N PHE A 122 -10.68 -3.36 -19.00
CA PHE A 122 -10.88 -4.19 -17.80
C PHE A 122 -12.21 -4.95 -17.81
N ASP A 123 -13.24 -4.39 -18.44
CA ASP A 123 -14.52 -5.09 -18.62
C ASP A 123 -14.39 -6.22 -19.65
N LEU A 124 -13.50 -6.06 -20.65
CA LEU A 124 -13.24 -7.06 -21.67
C LEU A 124 -12.41 -8.25 -21.14
N ILE A 125 -11.34 -7.98 -20.37
CA ILE A 125 -10.41 -9.04 -19.95
C ILE A 125 -10.63 -9.52 -18.52
N GLY A 126 -11.27 -8.73 -17.66
CA GLY A 126 -11.54 -9.08 -16.25
C GLY A 126 -12.19 -10.46 -16.07
N PRO A 127 -13.23 -10.83 -16.86
CA PRO A 127 -13.85 -12.14 -16.78
C PRO A 127 -12.89 -13.31 -17.06
N ALA A 128 -11.88 -13.13 -17.90
CA ALA A 128 -10.89 -14.18 -18.20
C ALA A 128 -9.97 -14.49 -17.00
N PHE A 129 -9.87 -13.55 -16.06
CA PHE A 129 -9.14 -13.70 -14.79
C PHE A 129 -10.08 -13.96 -13.60
N GLU A 130 -11.36 -14.24 -13.85
CA GLU A 130 -12.39 -14.45 -12.83
C GLU A 130 -12.54 -13.24 -11.86
N MET A 131 -12.19 -12.03 -12.33
CA MET A 131 -12.23 -10.82 -11.51
C MET A 131 -13.61 -10.18 -11.55
N THR A 132 -14.16 -9.88 -10.37
CA THR A 132 -15.36 -9.06 -10.22
C THR A 132 -15.02 -7.57 -10.31
N PRO A 133 -16.02 -6.67 -10.47
CA PRO A 133 -15.76 -5.23 -10.43
C PRO A 133 -15.05 -4.75 -9.15
N ALA A 134 -15.35 -5.39 -8.01
CA ALA A 134 -14.71 -5.09 -6.73
C ALA A 134 -13.25 -5.56 -6.69
N ASP A 135 -12.94 -6.71 -7.30
CA ASP A 135 -11.56 -7.20 -7.42
C ASP A 135 -10.72 -6.26 -8.31
N ILE A 136 -11.32 -5.73 -9.37
CA ILE A 136 -10.65 -4.74 -10.23
C ILE A 136 -10.43 -3.43 -9.44
N ASP A 137 -11.39 -2.97 -8.64
CA ASP A 137 -11.20 -1.78 -7.79
C ASP A 137 -10.04 -1.99 -6.81
N GLN A 138 -9.96 -3.17 -6.19
CA GLN A 138 -8.87 -3.53 -5.30
C GLN A 138 -7.53 -3.59 -6.04
N ALA A 139 -7.49 -4.19 -7.22
CA ALA A 139 -6.30 -4.25 -8.07
C ALA A 139 -5.77 -2.85 -8.40
N PHE A 140 -6.66 -1.90 -8.70
CA PHE A 140 -6.28 -0.51 -8.96
C PHE A 140 -5.64 0.16 -7.73
N ARG A 141 -6.23 -0.02 -6.54
CA ARG A 141 -5.68 0.51 -5.29
C ARG A 141 -4.29 -0.04 -4.99
N GLU A 142 -4.10 -1.33 -5.20
CA GLU A 142 -2.82 -2.00 -4.96
C GLU A 142 -1.77 -1.61 -6.01
N ALA A 143 -2.15 -1.61 -7.29
CA ALA A 143 -1.26 -1.26 -8.39
C ALA A 143 -0.74 0.18 -8.29
N ALA A 144 -1.54 1.13 -7.76
CA ALA A 144 -1.12 2.51 -7.56
C ALA A 144 0.11 2.65 -6.63
N LEU A 145 0.42 1.63 -5.82
CA LEU A 145 1.55 1.61 -4.88
C LEU A 145 2.85 1.01 -5.49
N MET A 146 2.81 0.56 -6.75
CA MET A 146 3.91 -0.18 -7.42
C MET A 146 4.87 0.71 -8.25
#